data_AF-A0A226F3R2-F1
#
_entry.id   AF-A0A226F3R2-F1
#
_cell.length_a   1.000
_cell.length_b   1.000
_cell.length_c   1.000
_cell.angle_alpha   90.00
_cell.angle_beta   90.00
_cell.angle_gamma   90.00
#
_symmetry.space_group_name_H-M   'P 1'
#
loop_
_entity.id
_entity.type
_entity.pdbx_description
1 polymer ?
#
loop_
_entity_poly.entity_id
_entity_poly.type
_entity_poly.pdbx_seq_one_letter_code
_entity_poly.pdbx_strand_id
1 'polypeptide(L)'
;MYTAYLKFLKFHLRACKFTQCLPLEFDKRSGRVILTKNGFVFFSLFFFCCIQRWNWNLDISGIQMFNSFLDYEKYVLVDNQPPLLTLGAKMMRIFIPTAEFSLPVIVLLLFSLLTYAPCTAPFIVSMQQYCNNGMQFSAVRLTLHLFEAWMVWHILMAGGTWIIYAFLTGVVAILSIVGILEGKIKTIQTEANMNSCIKFYQRIQILQTLMNSFLRDRLLPVMMLFVPGIQVIAQYVTIDHHSDITMPGFLIFPLIGLNCGANNVLAFTLASFVNSGSEKVMATLRKKSSQLRGKKALMKRQLRGCTALQVKFGSNYIDRGTPLVVQTFCINQTASLTLIKEGKSIRY
;
A
#
# COMPACT_ATOMS: atom_id res chain seq x y z
N MET A 1 -8.82 15.29 -7.02
CA MET A 1 -8.61 13.99 -6.35
C MET A 1 -7.38 14.08 -5.46
N TYR A 2 -6.21 14.39 -6.00
CA TYR A 2 -5.00 14.62 -5.19
C TYR A 2 -5.13 15.84 -4.26
N THR A 3 -5.82 16.90 -4.70
CA THR A 3 -6.08 18.09 -3.87
C THR A 3 -6.82 17.81 -2.56
N ALA A 4 -7.69 16.79 -2.52
CA ALA A 4 -8.39 16.38 -1.31
C ALA A 4 -7.45 15.66 -0.32
N TYR A 5 -6.50 14.88 -0.84
CA TYR A 5 -5.52 14.12 -0.05
C TYR A 5 -4.28 14.94 0.35
N LEU A 6 -4.03 16.07 -0.34
CA LEU A 6 -2.85 16.92 -0.12
C LEU A 6 -2.77 17.52 1.29
N LYS A 7 -3.92 17.84 1.91
CA LYS A 7 -3.96 18.36 3.29
C LYS A 7 -3.41 17.34 4.29
N PHE A 8 -3.75 16.07 4.10
CA PHE A 8 -3.27 14.97 4.93
C PHE A 8 -1.78 14.67 4.68
N LEU A 9 -1.35 14.59 3.42
CA LEU A 9 0.06 14.37 3.06
C LEU A 9 1.01 15.40 3.71
N LYS A 10 0.62 16.69 3.74
CA LYS A 10 1.42 17.76 4.38
C LYS A 10 1.56 17.59 5.89
N PHE A 11 0.57 17.01 6.56
CA PHE A 11 0.62 16.71 7.99
C PHE A 11 1.60 15.56 8.26
N HIS A 12 1.53 14.47 7.48
CA HIS A 12 2.41 13.30 7.60
C HIS A 12 3.90 13.61 7.38
N LEU A 13 4.24 14.43 6.39
CA LEU A 13 5.63 14.75 6.06
C LEU A 13 6.37 15.53 7.17
N ARG A 14 5.64 16.30 8.01
CA ARG A 14 6.25 16.99 9.17
C ARG A 14 6.61 16.03 10.29
N ALA A 15 5.82 14.99 10.50
CA ALA A 15 6.09 13.98 11.52
C ALA A 15 7.34 13.16 11.16
N CYS A 16 7.61 12.94 9.87
CA CYS A 16 8.55 11.93 9.38
C CYS A 16 10.07 12.22 9.50
N LYS A 17 10.47 13.44 9.90
CA LYS A 17 11.86 13.92 9.79
C LYS A 17 12.75 13.53 10.98
N PHE A 18 12.22 12.93 12.05
CA PHE A 18 12.86 13.07 13.36
C PHE A 18 13.62 11.83 13.89
N THR A 19 13.39 10.58 13.43
CA THR A 19 14.02 9.42 14.12
C THR A 19 14.41 8.21 13.26
N GLN A 20 15.69 7.88 13.18
CA GLN A 20 16.22 6.60 12.68
C GLN A 20 16.36 5.60 13.85
N CYS A 21 16.01 4.30 13.68
CA CYS A 21 16.59 3.10 14.35
C CYS A 21 15.71 1.82 14.27
N LEU A 22 16.32 0.63 14.49
CA LEU A 22 15.79 -0.75 14.38
C LEU A 22 16.23 -1.64 15.59
N PRO A 23 15.46 -2.69 16.02
CA PRO A 23 15.87 -3.61 17.10
C PRO A 23 15.88 -5.14 16.78
N LEU A 24 16.73 -5.92 17.48
CA LEU A 24 16.81 -7.42 17.56
C LEU A 24 17.28 -7.86 18.99
N GLU A 25 16.95 -9.10 19.44
CA GLU A 25 17.29 -9.63 20.78
C GLU A 25 17.69 -11.13 20.80
N PHE A 26 18.39 -11.61 21.86
CA PHE A 26 19.06 -12.92 21.97
C PHE A 26 18.61 -13.72 23.22
N ASP A 27 18.19 -14.99 23.07
CA ASP A 27 17.79 -15.85 24.20
C ASP A 27 18.97 -16.65 24.78
N LYS A 28 19.19 -16.48 26.09
CA LYS A 28 20.30 -17.05 26.85
C LYS A 28 20.13 -18.53 27.21
N ARG A 29 18.91 -19.09 27.21
CA ARG A 29 18.69 -20.51 27.56
C ARG A 29 18.99 -21.44 26.38
N SER A 30 18.64 -21.03 25.18
CA SER A 30 18.97 -21.79 23.96
C SER A 30 20.32 -21.39 23.35
N GLY A 31 20.89 -20.25 23.77
CA GLY A 31 22.01 -19.62 23.09
C GLY A 31 21.67 -19.14 21.68
N ARG A 32 20.37 -18.94 21.38
CA ARG A 32 19.86 -18.56 20.06
C ARG A 32 18.89 -17.40 20.19
N VAL A 33 18.73 -16.63 19.13
CA VAL A 33 17.64 -15.66 19.00
C VAL A 33 16.32 -16.44 18.88
N ILE A 34 15.49 -16.48 19.92
CA ILE A 34 14.14 -17.07 19.85
C ILE A 34 13.13 -15.96 19.69
N LEU A 35 12.34 -16.05 18.62
CA LEU A 35 11.26 -15.13 18.35
C LEU A 35 9.97 -15.62 19.02
N THR A 36 9.45 -14.88 20.02
CA THR A 36 8.10 -15.13 20.54
C THR A 36 7.08 -14.97 19.40
N LYS A 37 6.22 -15.98 19.19
CA LYS A 37 5.33 -16.08 18.01
C LYS A 37 4.48 -14.82 17.75
N ASN A 38 4.07 -14.11 18.81
CA ASN A 38 3.25 -12.90 18.71
C ASN A 38 4.04 -11.66 18.27
N GLY A 39 5.35 -11.59 18.58
CA GLY A 39 6.23 -10.49 18.23
C GLY A 39 6.57 -10.43 16.73
N PHE A 40 6.41 -11.54 16.00
CA PHE A 40 6.78 -11.61 14.59
C PHE A 40 5.92 -10.73 13.68
N VAL A 41 4.63 -10.57 14.01
CA VAL A 41 3.72 -9.68 13.26
C VAL A 41 4.21 -8.24 13.35
N PHE A 42 4.50 -7.78 14.57
CA PHE A 42 4.99 -6.42 14.83
C PHE A 42 6.36 -6.20 14.21
N PHE A 43 7.28 -7.16 14.36
CA PHE A 43 8.59 -7.10 13.74
C PHE A 43 8.49 -6.99 12.21
N SER A 44 7.70 -7.86 11.58
CA SER A 44 7.51 -7.85 10.12
C SER A 44 6.88 -6.54 9.63
N LEU A 45 5.89 -6.03 10.37
CA LEU A 45 5.25 -4.75 10.08
C LEU A 45 6.22 -3.58 10.19
N PHE A 46 7.01 -3.51 11.27
CA PHE A 46 8.00 -2.45 11.45
C PHE A 46 9.12 -2.55 10.43
N PHE A 47 9.62 -3.75 10.16
CA PHE A 47 10.64 -3.97 9.14
C PHE A 47 10.15 -3.53 7.76
N PHE A 48 8.91 -3.91 7.40
CA PHE A 48 8.23 -3.46 6.20
C PHE A 48 8.15 -1.92 6.12
N CYS A 49 7.60 -1.26 7.14
CA CYS A 49 7.47 0.20 7.15
C CYS A 49 8.83 0.92 7.17
N CYS A 50 9.83 0.36 7.85
CA CYS A 50 11.20 0.86 7.85
C CYS A 50 11.82 0.80 6.46
N ILE A 51 11.71 -0.33 5.74
CA ILE A 51 12.19 -0.44 4.35
C ILE A 51 11.48 0.59 3.47
N GLN A 52 10.17 0.75 3.62
CA GLN A 52 9.43 1.75 2.84
C GLN A 52 9.90 3.18 3.12
N ARG A 53 10.15 3.49 4.39
CA ARG A 53 10.68 4.78 4.80
C ARG A 53 12.12 5.01 4.34
N TRP A 54 12.90 3.95 4.20
CA TRP A 54 14.34 4.01 4.02
C TRP A 54 14.75 4.62 2.66
N ASN A 55 15.15 5.90 2.65
CA ASN A 55 15.55 6.63 1.45
C ASN A 55 17.07 6.93 1.42
N TRP A 56 17.92 5.91 1.21
CA TRP A 56 19.39 6.05 1.16
C TRP A 56 19.86 7.10 0.15
N ASN A 57 19.29 7.07 -1.06
CA ASN A 57 19.77 7.88 -2.18
C ASN A 57 19.18 9.30 -2.21
N LEU A 58 18.47 9.71 -1.15
CA LEU A 58 17.69 10.96 -1.12
C LEU A 58 16.83 11.12 -2.39
N ASP A 59 16.26 10.01 -2.86
CA ASP A 59 15.56 9.97 -4.14
C ASP A 59 14.33 10.89 -4.07
N ILE A 60 14.33 11.92 -4.93
CA ILE A 60 13.26 12.91 -5.06
C ILE A 60 12.12 12.43 -5.96
N SER A 61 12.25 11.26 -6.60
CA SER A 61 11.29 10.72 -7.56
C SER A 61 9.87 10.63 -6.99
N GLY A 62 9.71 10.22 -5.73
CA GLY A 62 8.39 10.14 -5.10
C GLY A 62 7.71 11.51 -4.99
N ILE A 63 8.46 12.56 -4.63
CA ILE A 63 7.94 13.92 -4.52
C ILE A 63 7.67 14.52 -5.91
N GLN A 64 8.58 14.30 -6.86
CA GLN A 64 8.40 14.72 -8.25
C GLN A 64 7.16 14.07 -8.88
N MET A 65 6.93 12.79 -8.60
CA MET A 65 5.73 12.08 -9.01
C MET A 65 4.48 12.79 -8.47
N PHE A 66 4.41 13.09 -7.17
CA PHE A 66 3.27 13.80 -6.58
C PHE A 66 3.02 15.17 -7.22
N ASN A 67 4.06 15.97 -7.39
CA ASN A 67 3.95 17.29 -8.02
C ASN A 67 3.45 17.15 -9.47
N SER A 68 3.97 16.18 -10.22
CA SER A 68 3.54 15.90 -11.59
C SER A 68 2.06 15.51 -11.65
N PHE A 69 1.58 14.67 -10.73
CA PHE A 69 0.16 14.33 -10.63
C PHE A 69 -0.72 15.54 -10.30
N LEU A 70 -0.28 16.39 -9.36
CA LEU A 70 -1.00 17.60 -8.95
C LEU A 70 -1.09 18.63 -10.08
N ASP A 71 0.02 18.88 -10.77
CA ASP A 71 0.07 19.84 -11.87
C ASP A 71 -0.69 19.33 -13.08
N TYR A 72 -0.58 18.03 -13.37
CA TYR A 72 -1.38 17.39 -14.42
C TYR A 72 -2.89 17.43 -14.08
N GLU A 73 -3.27 17.17 -12.84
CA GLU A 73 -4.67 17.26 -12.39
C GLU A 73 -5.24 18.67 -12.57
N LYS A 74 -4.49 19.71 -12.18
CA LYS A 74 -4.90 21.10 -12.42
C LYS A 74 -5.11 21.37 -13.90
N TYR A 75 -4.16 20.97 -14.73
CA TYR A 75 -4.25 21.17 -16.18
C TYR A 75 -5.45 20.44 -16.80
N VAL A 76 -5.69 19.18 -16.43
CA VAL A 76 -6.79 18.38 -16.99
C VAL A 76 -8.16 18.90 -16.53
N LEU A 77 -8.28 19.36 -15.29
CA LEU A 77 -9.57 19.80 -14.74
C LEU A 77 -10.01 21.20 -15.24
N VAL A 78 -9.11 22.02 -15.76
CA VAL A 78 -9.49 23.33 -16.34
C VAL A 78 -10.43 23.15 -17.54
N ASP A 79 -10.14 22.18 -18.41
CA ASP A 79 -10.88 21.99 -19.66
C ASP A 79 -11.97 20.92 -19.58
N ASN A 80 -12.13 20.23 -18.44
CA ASN A 80 -12.95 19.02 -18.36
C ASN A 80 -13.80 18.97 -17.09
N GLN A 81 -15.06 18.56 -17.24
CA GLN A 81 -15.87 18.20 -16.10
C GLN A 81 -15.24 17.02 -15.34
N PRO A 82 -15.32 17.00 -14.00
CA PRO A 82 -14.82 15.90 -13.22
C PRO A 82 -15.48 14.59 -13.67
N PRO A 83 -14.71 13.52 -13.90
CA PRO A 83 -15.24 12.27 -14.41
C PRO A 83 -16.23 11.66 -13.42
N LEU A 84 -17.22 10.93 -13.94
CA LEU A 84 -18.04 10.05 -13.10
C LEU A 84 -17.11 9.06 -12.39
N LEU A 85 -17.20 9.00 -11.06
CA LEU A 85 -16.37 8.09 -10.28
C LEU A 85 -16.73 6.64 -10.64
N THR A 86 -15.72 5.90 -11.10
CA THR A 86 -15.81 4.44 -11.28
C THR A 86 -16.09 3.77 -9.94
N LEU A 87 -16.66 2.56 -9.95
CA LEU A 87 -16.90 1.78 -8.72
C LEU A 87 -15.62 1.66 -7.89
N GLY A 88 -14.48 1.39 -8.53
CA GLY A 88 -13.18 1.35 -7.88
C GLY A 88 -12.80 2.68 -7.20
N ALA A 89 -13.00 3.82 -7.87
CA ALA A 89 -12.75 5.13 -7.28
C ALA A 89 -13.67 5.43 -6.08
N LYS A 90 -14.94 4.97 -6.12
CA LYS A 90 -15.87 5.08 -4.98
C LYS A 90 -15.38 4.25 -3.78
N MET A 91 -14.98 3.01 -4.02
CA MET A 91 -14.42 2.14 -2.97
C MET A 91 -13.16 2.78 -2.35
N MET A 92 -12.28 3.34 -3.17
CA MET A 92 -11.05 3.99 -2.71
C MET A 92 -11.28 5.26 -1.92
N ARG A 93 -12.35 6.00 -2.24
CA ARG A 93 -12.74 7.18 -1.47
C ARG A 93 -13.11 6.83 -0.02
N ILE A 94 -13.62 5.62 0.22
CA ILE A 94 -13.93 5.11 1.55
C ILE A 94 -12.67 4.47 2.16
N PHE A 95 -11.98 3.61 1.39
CA PHE A 95 -10.84 2.85 1.87
C PHE A 95 -9.66 3.72 2.32
N ILE A 96 -9.31 4.78 1.58
CA ILE A 96 -8.15 5.62 1.93
C ILE A 96 -8.31 6.27 3.32
N PRO A 97 -9.42 6.99 3.62
CA PRO A 97 -9.66 7.50 4.97
C PRO A 97 -9.72 6.42 6.04
N THR A 98 -10.35 5.26 5.74
CA THR A 98 -10.41 4.14 6.70
C THR A 98 -9.03 3.58 7.01
N ALA A 99 -8.18 3.41 6.00
CA ALA A 99 -6.80 2.95 6.16
C ALA A 99 -5.94 3.99 6.89
N GLU A 100 -6.13 5.28 6.60
CA GLU A 100 -5.43 6.35 7.30
C GLU A 100 -5.84 6.44 8.77
N PHE A 101 -7.13 6.25 9.08
CA PHE A 101 -7.65 6.20 10.44
C PHE A 101 -7.20 4.94 11.20
N SER A 102 -7.03 3.81 10.52
CA SER A 102 -6.63 2.56 11.17
C SER A 102 -5.18 2.58 11.65
N LEU A 103 -4.28 3.37 11.04
CA LEU A 103 -2.90 3.54 11.51
C LEU A 103 -2.81 4.09 12.95
N PRO A 104 -3.46 5.23 13.31
CA PRO A 104 -3.60 5.70 14.68
C PRO A 104 -4.15 4.64 15.63
N VAL A 105 -5.21 3.94 15.21
CA VAL A 105 -5.89 2.94 16.05
C VAL A 105 -4.94 1.81 16.40
N ILE A 106 -4.11 1.34 15.44
CA ILE A 106 -3.09 0.33 15.71
C ILE A 106 -2.11 0.84 16.79
N VAL A 107 -1.65 2.09 16.72
CA VAL A 107 -0.73 2.66 17.71
C VAL A 107 -1.38 2.75 19.09
N LEU A 108 -2.63 3.20 19.17
CA LEU A 108 -3.37 3.29 20.44
C LEU A 108 -3.55 1.91 21.07
N LEU A 109 -3.96 0.92 20.27
CA LEU A 109 -4.09 -0.45 20.74
C LEU A 109 -2.74 -1.03 21.17
N LEU A 110 -1.65 -0.69 20.48
CA LEU A 110 -0.29 -1.09 20.85
C LEU A 110 0.14 -0.49 22.19
N PHE A 111 -0.15 0.80 22.40
CA PHE A 111 0.12 1.49 23.65
C PHE A 111 -0.68 0.85 24.80
N SER A 112 -1.96 0.53 24.56
CA SER A 112 -2.77 -0.24 25.51
C SER A 112 -2.14 -1.61 25.79
N LEU A 113 -1.77 -2.37 24.76
CA LEU A 113 -1.12 -3.67 24.90
C LEU A 113 0.16 -3.57 25.75
N LEU A 114 1.00 -2.57 25.50
CA LEU A 114 2.23 -2.35 26.25
C LEU A 114 1.98 -1.93 27.71
N THR A 115 0.87 -1.25 27.98
CA THR A 115 0.46 -0.90 29.34
C THR A 115 0.04 -2.15 30.13
N TYR A 116 -0.65 -3.10 29.49
CA TYR A 116 -1.10 -4.35 30.12
C TYR A 116 -0.04 -5.45 30.14
N ALA A 117 0.78 -5.53 29.10
CA ALA A 117 1.78 -6.57 28.86
C ALA A 117 3.12 -5.94 28.40
N PRO A 118 3.84 -5.24 29.30
CA PRO A 118 5.08 -4.53 28.96
C PRO A 118 6.20 -5.44 28.46
N CYS A 119 6.13 -6.74 28.75
CA CYS A 119 7.14 -7.74 28.36
C CYS A 119 6.89 -8.34 26.98
N THR A 120 6.02 -7.72 26.18
CA THR A 120 5.75 -8.18 24.82
C THR A 120 6.90 -7.74 23.90
N ALA A 121 7.59 -8.69 23.26
CA ALA A 121 8.58 -8.36 22.22
C ALA A 121 7.87 -7.84 20.94
N PRO A 122 8.50 -6.98 20.11
CA PRO A 122 9.91 -6.59 20.08
C PRO A 122 10.21 -5.20 20.69
N PHE A 123 9.45 -4.78 21.70
CA PHE A 123 9.55 -3.43 22.27
C PHE A 123 10.76 -3.28 23.21
N ILE A 124 11.32 -2.08 23.30
CA ILE A 124 12.47 -1.75 24.17
C ILE A 124 12.16 -2.11 25.62
N VAL A 125 10.92 -1.90 26.08
CA VAL A 125 10.51 -2.27 27.45
C VAL A 125 10.65 -3.77 27.70
N SER A 126 10.44 -4.63 26.69
CA SER A 126 10.62 -6.08 26.83
C SER A 126 12.08 -6.51 27.03
N MET A 127 13.03 -5.67 26.61
CA MET A 127 14.48 -5.91 26.77
C MET A 127 14.99 -5.55 28.18
N GLN A 128 14.16 -4.94 29.02
CA GLN A 128 14.55 -4.57 30.38
C GLN A 128 14.49 -5.78 31.32
N GLN A 129 15.56 -6.00 32.09
CA GLN A 129 15.68 -7.12 33.04
C GLN A 129 14.56 -7.14 34.10
N TYR A 130 13.96 -6.00 34.41
CA TYR A 130 12.96 -5.83 35.46
C TYR A 130 11.51 -5.92 34.96
N CYS A 131 11.27 -6.47 33.77
CA CYS A 131 9.92 -6.50 33.22
C CYS A 131 8.93 -7.34 34.05
N ASN A 132 9.39 -8.45 34.65
CA ASN A 132 8.55 -9.39 35.40
C ASN A 132 8.34 -9.02 36.88
N ASN A 133 9.20 -8.18 37.45
CA ASN A 133 9.05 -7.76 38.83
C ASN A 133 7.98 -6.68 38.84
N GLY A 134 6.79 -6.99 39.37
CA GLY A 134 5.57 -6.16 39.40
C GLY A 134 5.77 -4.79 40.06
N MET A 135 6.58 -3.94 39.44
CA MET A 135 7.02 -2.65 39.93
C MET A 135 5.97 -1.59 39.68
N GLN A 136 5.81 -0.75 40.69
CA GLN A 136 5.03 0.49 40.69
C GLN A 136 5.23 1.30 39.40
N PHE A 137 4.14 1.97 39.00
CA PHE A 137 4.11 2.92 37.90
C PHE A 137 5.19 4.00 38.08
N SER A 138 6.32 3.85 37.39
CA SER A 138 7.42 4.82 37.42
C SER A 138 7.29 5.77 36.24
N ALA A 139 7.58 7.06 36.48
CA ALA A 139 7.64 8.07 35.42
C ALA A 139 8.53 7.63 34.25
N VAL A 140 9.64 6.93 34.54
CA VAL A 140 10.57 6.38 33.54
C VAL A 140 9.87 5.39 32.61
N ARG A 141 9.03 4.50 33.14
CA ARG A 141 8.29 3.50 32.35
C ARG A 141 7.25 4.18 31.45
N LEU A 142 6.52 5.16 31.97
CA LEU A 142 5.57 5.93 31.16
C LEU A 142 6.29 6.67 30.01
N THR A 143 7.45 7.28 30.28
CA THR A 143 8.25 7.95 29.25
C THR A 143 8.70 6.97 28.16
N LEU A 144 9.14 5.76 28.53
CA LEU A 144 9.52 4.73 27.56
C LEU A 144 8.33 4.29 26.69
N HIS A 145 7.16 4.04 27.29
CA HIS A 145 5.96 3.69 26.51
C HIS A 145 5.51 4.80 25.57
N LEU A 146 5.55 6.06 26.01
CA LEU A 146 5.23 7.21 25.16
C LEU A 146 6.23 7.34 24.00
N PHE A 147 7.52 7.14 24.27
CA PHE A 147 8.55 7.15 23.24
C PHE A 147 8.36 6.02 22.22
N GLU A 148 8.08 4.80 22.67
CA GLU A 148 7.80 3.65 21.79
C GLU A 148 6.55 3.88 20.93
N ALA A 149 5.45 4.31 21.53
CA ALA A 149 4.22 4.57 20.80
C ALA A 149 4.41 5.68 19.76
N TRP A 150 5.15 6.73 20.10
CA TRP A 150 5.50 7.80 19.17
C TRP A 150 6.41 7.33 18.03
N MET A 151 7.41 6.48 18.31
CA MET A 151 8.25 5.86 17.30
C MET A 151 7.42 5.00 16.33
N VAL A 152 6.53 4.16 16.87
CA VAL A 152 5.65 3.30 16.08
C VAL A 152 4.68 4.12 15.23
N TRP A 153 4.07 5.15 15.82
CA TRP A 153 3.25 6.11 15.09
C TRP A 153 3.99 6.65 13.88
N HIS A 154 5.19 7.16 14.10
CA HIS A 154 6.00 7.75 13.05
C HIS A 154 6.35 6.72 11.96
N ILE A 155 6.75 5.50 12.32
CA ILE A 155 7.12 4.45 11.37
C ILE A 155 5.91 4.05 10.51
N LEU A 156 4.76 3.80 11.15
CA LEU A 156 3.53 3.40 10.46
C LEU A 156 3.01 4.51 9.54
N MET A 157 3.01 5.77 10.00
CA MET A 157 2.58 6.92 9.21
C MET A 157 3.51 7.15 8.01
N ALA A 158 4.83 7.07 8.20
CA ALA A 158 5.81 7.20 7.13
C ALA A 158 5.68 6.10 6.06
N GLY A 159 5.60 4.83 6.49
CA GLY A 159 5.43 3.70 5.57
C GLY A 159 4.07 3.71 4.88
N GLY A 160 3.01 4.00 5.63
CA GLY A 160 1.64 4.07 5.13
C GLY A 160 1.43 5.18 4.10
N THR A 161 2.09 6.33 4.26
CA THR A 161 2.03 7.47 3.32
C THR A 161 2.40 7.05 1.89
N TRP A 162 3.45 6.25 1.70
CA TRP A 162 3.85 5.80 0.37
C TRP A 162 2.85 4.82 -0.25
N ILE A 163 2.29 3.91 0.54
CA ILE A 163 1.29 2.96 0.04
C ILE A 163 -0.01 3.69 -0.33
N ILE A 164 -0.50 4.53 0.57
CA ILE A 164 -1.78 5.22 0.44
C ILE A 164 -1.74 6.29 -0.66
N TYR A 165 -0.73 7.15 -0.65
CA TYR A 165 -0.71 8.28 -1.58
C TYR A 165 0.09 8.00 -2.84
N ALA A 166 1.27 7.38 -2.74
CA ALA A 166 2.08 7.14 -3.94
C ALA A 166 1.49 6.02 -4.80
N PHE A 167 1.14 4.88 -4.20
CA PHE A 167 0.57 3.77 -4.96
C PHE A 167 -0.94 3.89 -5.18
N LEU A 168 -1.72 3.84 -4.11
CA LEU A 168 -3.18 3.76 -4.20
C LEU A 168 -3.79 5.00 -4.85
N THR A 169 -3.44 6.20 -4.38
CA THR A 169 -3.96 7.44 -4.98
C THR A 169 -3.45 7.63 -6.42
N GLY A 170 -2.20 7.24 -6.72
CA GLY A 170 -1.62 7.32 -8.07
C GLY A 170 -2.34 6.43 -9.09
N VAL A 171 -2.59 5.17 -8.73
CA VAL A 171 -3.37 4.24 -9.57
C VAL A 171 -4.77 4.77 -9.83
N VAL A 172 -5.46 5.25 -8.79
CA VAL A 172 -6.83 5.78 -8.93
C VAL A 172 -6.86 7.06 -9.77
N ALA A 173 -5.85 7.92 -9.66
CA ALA A 173 -5.72 9.10 -10.51
C ALA A 173 -5.54 8.70 -11.99
N ILE A 174 -4.66 7.75 -12.30
CA ILE A 174 -4.49 7.24 -13.67
C ILE A 174 -5.80 6.66 -14.20
N LEU A 175 -6.50 5.82 -13.42
CA LEU A 175 -7.81 5.28 -13.80
C LEU A 175 -8.84 6.37 -14.09
N SER A 176 -8.87 7.42 -13.26
CA SER A 176 -9.79 8.53 -13.44
C SER A 176 -9.49 9.31 -14.72
N ILE A 177 -8.20 9.58 -15.01
CA ILE A 177 -7.76 10.24 -16.24
C ILE A 177 -8.05 9.39 -17.48
N VAL A 178 -7.86 8.06 -17.40
CA VAL A 178 -8.24 7.12 -18.47
C VAL A 178 -9.75 7.18 -18.73
N GLY A 179 -10.57 7.30 -17.69
CA GLY A 179 -12.02 7.51 -17.82
C GLY A 179 -12.39 8.80 -18.55
N ILE A 180 -11.70 9.91 -18.26
CA ILE A 180 -11.87 11.19 -18.98
C ILE A 180 -11.53 11.00 -20.46
N LEU A 181 -10.42 10.32 -20.76
CA LEU A 181 -10.01 10.04 -22.13
C LEU A 181 -11.04 9.17 -22.88
N GLU A 182 -11.61 8.16 -22.22
CA GLU A 182 -12.69 7.35 -22.81
C GLU A 182 -13.90 8.21 -23.19
N GLY A 183 -14.26 9.20 -22.35
CA GLY A 183 -15.28 10.20 -22.67
C GLY A 183 -14.95 11.01 -23.93
N LYS A 184 -13.73 11.55 -24.02
CA LYS A 184 -13.26 12.31 -25.20
C LYS A 184 -13.25 11.48 -26.48
N ILE A 185 -12.91 10.20 -26.38
CA ILE A 185 -12.86 9.31 -27.55
C ILE A 185 -14.23 9.12 -28.19
N LYS A 186 -15.30 9.15 -27.39
CA LYS A 186 -16.67 9.02 -27.89
C LYS A 186 -17.09 10.21 -28.75
N THR A 187 -16.54 11.40 -28.51
CA THR A 187 -16.87 12.64 -29.22
C THR A 187 -15.96 12.93 -30.42
N ILE A 188 -15.03 12.03 -30.76
CA ILE A 188 -14.13 12.22 -31.91
C ILE A 188 -14.93 12.18 -33.21
N GLN A 189 -14.90 13.29 -33.95
CA GLN A 189 -15.42 13.42 -35.32
C GLN A 189 -14.32 13.82 -36.32
N THR A 190 -13.29 14.55 -35.88
CA THR A 190 -12.25 15.13 -36.74
C THR A 190 -10.87 14.54 -36.46
N GLU A 191 -9.95 14.68 -37.42
CA GLU A 191 -8.55 14.26 -37.28
C GLU A 191 -7.82 15.04 -36.18
N ALA A 192 -8.14 16.33 -36.04
CA ALA A 192 -7.57 17.18 -35.00
C ALA A 192 -7.93 16.65 -33.59
N ASN A 193 -9.19 16.26 -33.38
CA ASN A 193 -9.65 15.69 -32.12
C ASN A 193 -8.96 14.34 -31.83
N MET A 194 -8.77 13.51 -32.86
CA MET A 194 -8.02 12.25 -32.74
C MET A 194 -6.57 12.48 -32.32
N ASN A 195 -5.86 13.41 -32.98
CA ASN A 195 -4.48 13.74 -32.63
C ASN A 195 -4.37 14.29 -31.20
N SER A 196 -5.33 15.10 -30.77
CA SER A 196 -5.41 15.58 -29.38
C SER A 196 -5.58 14.42 -28.38
N CYS A 197 -6.44 13.44 -28.67
CA CYS A 197 -6.62 12.25 -27.84
C CYS A 197 -5.36 11.37 -27.77
N ILE A 198 -4.64 11.21 -28.89
CA ILE A 198 -3.37 10.47 -28.93
C ILE A 198 -2.32 11.18 -28.06
N LYS A 199 -2.17 12.50 -28.21
CA LYS A 199 -1.26 13.31 -27.37
C LYS A 199 -1.65 13.25 -25.89
N PHE A 200 -2.95 13.25 -25.60
CA PHE A 200 -3.45 13.11 -24.23
C PHE A 200 -3.04 11.75 -23.64
N TYR A 201 -3.21 10.66 -24.38
CA TYR A 201 -2.77 9.33 -23.95
C TYR A 201 -1.26 9.25 -23.71
N GLN A 202 -0.45 9.84 -24.59
CA GLN A 202 1.00 9.90 -24.42
C GLN A 202 1.41 10.61 -23.13
N ARG A 203 0.70 11.67 -22.72
CA ARG A 203 0.93 12.31 -21.42
C ARG A 203 0.61 11.39 -20.24
N ILE A 204 -0.43 10.56 -20.35
CA ILE A 204 -0.74 9.54 -19.33
C ILE A 204 0.38 8.50 -19.25
N GLN A 205 0.94 8.08 -20.39
CA GLN A 205 2.08 7.16 -20.42
C GLN A 205 3.33 7.72 -19.72
N ILE A 206 3.59 9.02 -19.87
CA ILE A 206 4.68 9.70 -19.14
C ILE A 206 4.41 9.65 -17.63
N LEU A 207 3.19 9.96 -17.19
CA LEU A 207 2.80 9.93 -15.78
C LEU A 207 2.91 8.52 -15.17
N GLN A 208 2.47 7.50 -15.91
CA GLN A 208 2.62 6.10 -15.54
C GLN A 208 4.10 5.68 -15.48
N THR A 209 4.94 6.18 -16.38
CA THR A 209 6.38 5.90 -16.38
C THR A 209 7.05 6.50 -15.15
N LEU A 210 6.71 7.75 -14.80
CA LEU A 210 7.16 8.39 -13.55
C LEU A 210 6.72 7.60 -12.33
N MET A 211 5.45 7.18 -12.31
CA MET A 211 4.91 6.36 -11.23
C MET A 211 5.67 5.02 -11.11
N ASN A 212 5.87 4.32 -12.22
CA ASN A 212 6.60 3.05 -12.23
C ASN A 212 8.08 3.21 -11.82
N SER A 213 8.73 4.32 -12.18
CA SER A 213 10.12 4.58 -11.76
C SER A 213 10.27 4.56 -10.23
N PHE A 214 9.26 5.05 -9.51
CA PHE A 214 9.24 5.02 -8.05
C PHE A 214 8.71 3.68 -7.50
N LEU A 215 7.61 3.15 -8.05
CA LEU A 215 6.94 1.98 -7.51
C LEU A 215 7.70 0.67 -7.78
N ARG A 216 8.26 0.50 -8.99
CA ARG A 216 8.78 -0.78 -9.50
C ARG A 216 9.98 -1.27 -8.71
N ASP A 217 10.87 -0.35 -8.34
CA ASP A 217 12.19 -0.70 -7.81
C ASP A 217 12.20 -0.72 -6.27
N ARG A 218 11.17 -0.16 -5.62
CA ARG A 218 11.13 0.01 -4.16
C ARG A 218 9.82 -0.44 -3.52
N LEU A 219 8.72 0.22 -3.84
CA LEU A 219 7.47 0.02 -3.10
C LEU A 219 6.84 -1.34 -3.39
N LEU A 220 6.68 -1.71 -4.67
CA LEU A 220 5.96 -2.91 -5.08
C LEU A 220 6.64 -4.22 -4.68
N PRO A 221 7.96 -4.43 -4.87
CA PRO A 221 8.62 -5.67 -4.44
C PRO A 221 8.45 -5.91 -2.93
N VAL A 222 8.61 -4.85 -2.13
CA VAL A 222 8.48 -4.90 -0.68
C VAL A 222 7.02 -5.15 -0.27
N MET A 223 6.05 -4.53 -0.95
CA MET A 223 4.63 -4.83 -0.73
C MET A 223 4.27 -6.28 -1.05
N MET A 224 4.72 -6.80 -2.19
CA MET A 224 4.43 -8.17 -2.63
C MET A 224 5.05 -9.23 -1.70
N LEU A 225 6.19 -8.93 -1.07
CA LEU A 225 6.84 -9.83 -0.14
C LEU A 225 6.19 -9.79 1.25
N PHE A 226 6.07 -8.59 1.84
CA PHE A 226 5.73 -8.46 3.26
C PHE A 226 4.22 -8.43 3.53
N VAL A 227 3.40 -7.80 2.68
CA VAL A 227 1.97 -7.67 2.98
C VAL A 227 1.26 -9.03 3.02
N PRO A 228 1.51 -9.97 2.09
CA PRO A 228 0.98 -11.33 2.18
C PRO A 228 1.49 -12.07 3.43
N GLY A 229 2.78 -11.96 3.75
CA GLY A 229 3.37 -12.58 4.94
C GLY A 229 2.71 -12.08 6.24
N ILE A 230 2.59 -10.76 6.40
CA ILE A 230 1.93 -10.13 7.55
C ILE A 230 0.45 -10.57 7.61
N GLN A 231 -0.25 -10.63 6.47
CA GLN A 231 -1.62 -11.11 6.41
C GLN A 231 -1.74 -12.56 6.92
N VAL A 232 -0.90 -13.48 6.45
CA VAL A 232 -0.90 -14.89 6.86
C VAL A 232 -0.72 -15.01 8.38
N ILE A 233 0.28 -14.35 8.93
CA ILE A 233 0.61 -14.46 10.36
C ILE A 233 -0.51 -13.83 11.19
N ALA A 234 -1.03 -12.66 10.80
CA ALA A 234 -2.10 -11.98 11.51
C ALA A 234 -3.40 -12.82 11.51
N GLN A 235 -3.75 -13.43 10.36
CA GLN A 235 -4.90 -14.33 10.25
C GLN A 235 -4.72 -15.60 11.08
N TYR A 236 -3.53 -16.21 11.03
CA TYR A 236 -3.20 -17.38 11.84
C TYR A 236 -3.37 -17.09 13.33
N VAL A 237 -2.75 -16.01 13.84
CA VAL A 237 -2.91 -15.58 15.25
C VAL A 237 -4.37 -15.30 15.60
N THR A 238 -5.13 -14.68 14.70
CA THR A 238 -6.56 -14.39 14.91
C THR A 238 -7.41 -15.65 15.02
N ILE A 239 -7.13 -16.69 14.23
CA ILE A 239 -7.90 -17.94 14.27
C ILE A 239 -7.49 -18.79 15.47
N ASP A 240 -6.20 -18.91 15.67
CA ASP A 240 -5.61 -19.99 16.45
C ASP A 240 -5.22 -19.59 17.88
N HIS A 241 -5.04 -18.29 18.12
CA HIS A 241 -4.62 -17.73 19.41
C HIS A 241 -5.64 -16.73 19.97
N HIS A 242 -6.91 -16.82 19.54
CA HIS A 242 -7.96 -15.90 19.98
C HIS A 242 -8.30 -16.00 21.46
N SER A 243 -8.13 -17.17 22.07
CA SER A 243 -8.30 -17.40 23.51
C SER A 243 -7.06 -17.03 24.33
N ASP A 244 -5.88 -17.08 23.70
CA ASP A 244 -4.60 -17.00 24.39
C ASP A 244 -4.17 -15.55 24.65
N ILE A 245 -4.69 -14.61 23.85
CA ILE A 245 -4.34 -13.20 23.90
C ILE A 245 -5.48 -12.42 24.55
N THR A 246 -5.20 -11.81 25.70
CA THR A 246 -6.17 -11.00 26.42
C THR A 246 -6.56 -9.74 25.64
N MET A 247 -7.85 -9.37 25.70
CA MET A 247 -8.33 -8.07 25.23
C MET A 247 -7.73 -6.95 26.10
N PRO A 248 -7.41 -5.76 25.52
CA PRO A 248 -7.71 -5.31 24.15
C PRO A 248 -6.63 -5.67 23.11
N GLY A 249 -5.51 -6.26 23.53
CA GLY A 249 -4.35 -6.52 22.67
C GLY A 249 -4.65 -7.41 21.47
N PHE A 250 -5.58 -8.35 21.63
CA PHE A 250 -6.02 -9.23 20.55
C PHE A 250 -6.57 -8.46 19.33
N LEU A 251 -7.25 -7.32 19.52
CA LEU A 251 -7.89 -6.56 18.42
C LEU A 251 -6.91 -6.05 17.35
N ILE A 252 -5.61 -5.98 17.67
CA ILE A 252 -4.59 -5.52 16.74
C ILE A 252 -4.41 -6.51 15.57
N PHE A 253 -4.45 -7.82 15.84
CA PHE A 253 -4.23 -8.86 14.84
C PHE A 253 -5.32 -8.90 13.75
N PRO A 254 -6.63 -8.97 14.06
CA PRO A 254 -7.66 -8.92 13.04
C PRO A 254 -7.68 -7.60 12.29
N LEU A 255 -7.36 -6.47 12.95
CA LEU A 255 -7.27 -5.17 12.29
C LEU A 255 -6.11 -5.12 11.29
N ILE A 256 -4.92 -5.60 11.66
CA ILE A 256 -3.78 -5.74 10.73
C ILE A 256 -4.12 -6.69 9.59
N GLY A 257 -4.70 -7.85 9.89
CA GLY A 257 -5.11 -8.84 8.88
C GLY A 257 -6.12 -8.28 7.89
N LEU A 258 -7.12 -7.54 8.37
CA LEU A 258 -8.13 -6.88 7.53
C LEU A 258 -7.49 -5.79 6.65
N ASN A 259 -6.63 -4.94 7.22
CA ASN A 259 -5.92 -3.91 6.45
C ASN A 259 -5.03 -4.53 5.36
N CYS A 260 -4.27 -5.57 5.67
CA CYS A 260 -3.42 -6.27 4.70
C CYS A 260 -4.24 -6.96 3.61
N GLY A 261 -5.32 -7.65 4.00
CA GLY A 261 -6.24 -8.30 3.07
C GLY A 261 -6.92 -7.31 2.12
N ALA A 262 -7.47 -6.23 2.66
CA ALA A 262 -8.09 -5.16 1.88
C ALA A 262 -7.09 -4.49 0.95
N ASN A 263 -5.87 -4.21 1.42
CA ASN A 263 -4.81 -3.66 0.60
C ASN A 263 -4.41 -4.62 -0.54
N ASN A 264 -4.19 -5.90 -0.26
CA ASN A 264 -3.87 -6.91 -1.30
C ASN A 264 -4.97 -7.01 -2.37
N VAL A 265 -6.25 -7.03 -1.96
CA VAL A 265 -7.36 -7.11 -2.92
C VAL A 265 -7.50 -5.81 -3.70
N LEU A 266 -7.67 -4.68 -3.01
CA LEU A 266 -7.99 -3.41 -3.66
C LEU A 266 -6.82 -2.87 -4.48
N ALA A 267 -5.61 -2.88 -3.93
CA ALA A 267 -4.46 -2.27 -4.60
C ALA A 267 -4.10 -3.01 -5.89
N PHE A 268 -4.03 -4.34 -5.85
CA PHE A 268 -3.72 -5.14 -7.03
C PHE A 268 -4.88 -5.17 -8.04
N THR A 269 -6.13 -5.21 -7.58
CA THR A 269 -7.29 -5.16 -8.49
C THR A 269 -7.32 -3.85 -9.27
N LEU A 270 -7.11 -2.71 -8.60
CA LEU A 270 -7.10 -1.41 -9.26
C LEU A 270 -5.90 -1.26 -10.19
N ALA A 271 -4.73 -1.75 -9.80
CA ALA A 271 -3.57 -1.78 -10.68
C ALA A 271 -3.84 -2.60 -11.96
N SER A 272 -4.55 -3.73 -11.85
CA SER A 272 -4.96 -4.54 -13.01
C SER A 272 -5.95 -3.80 -13.92
N PHE A 273 -6.84 -2.98 -13.35
CA PHE A 273 -7.79 -2.18 -14.10
C PHE A 273 -7.11 -1.08 -14.93
N VAL A 274 -5.93 -0.61 -14.53
CA VAL A 274 -5.15 0.34 -15.35
C VAL A 274 -4.78 -0.32 -16.68
N ASN A 275 -4.30 -1.56 -16.65
CA ASN A 275 -3.99 -2.31 -17.88
C ASN A 275 -5.22 -2.51 -18.74
N SER A 276 -6.26 -3.12 -18.18
CA SER A 276 -7.49 -3.41 -18.94
C SER A 276 -8.19 -2.17 -19.48
N GLY A 277 -8.28 -1.10 -18.68
CA GLY A 277 -8.88 0.16 -19.09
C GLY A 277 -8.10 0.79 -20.24
N SER A 278 -6.77 0.76 -20.15
CA SER A 278 -5.92 1.31 -21.20
C SER A 278 -5.95 0.50 -22.51
N GLU A 279 -6.02 -0.83 -22.44
CA GLU A 279 -6.18 -1.70 -23.61
C GLU A 279 -7.49 -1.41 -24.34
N LYS A 280 -8.58 -1.28 -23.58
CA LYS A 280 -9.91 -0.90 -24.12
C LYS A 280 -9.86 0.46 -24.81
N VAL A 281 -9.24 1.45 -24.18
CA VAL A 281 -9.06 2.80 -24.73
C VAL A 281 -8.25 2.76 -26.03
N MET A 282 -7.14 2.01 -26.04
CA MET A 282 -6.28 1.85 -27.22
C MET A 282 -6.99 1.13 -28.36
N ALA A 283 -7.76 0.08 -28.08
CA ALA A 283 -8.58 -0.61 -29.07
C ALA A 283 -9.64 0.32 -29.68
N THR A 284 -10.28 1.13 -28.84
CA THR A 284 -11.29 2.11 -29.28
C THR A 284 -10.67 3.21 -30.14
N LEU A 285 -9.50 3.74 -29.75
CA LEU A 285 -8.74 4.71 -30.55
C LEU A 285 -8.36 4.12 -31.91
N ARG A 286 -7.85 2.89 -31.96
CA ARG A 286 -7.51 2.20 -33.22
C ARG A 286 -8.73 2.07 -34.12
N LYS A 287 -9.87 1.60 -33.59
CA LYS A 287 -11.13 1.48 -34.32
C LYS A 287 -11.64 2.82 -34.86
N LYS A 288 -11.58 3.88 -34.05
CA LYS A 288 -11.98 5.22 -34.50
C LYS A 288 -11.01 5.79 -35.54
N SER A 289 -9.71 5.55 -35.39
CA SER A 289 -8.69 6.02 -36.34
C SER A 289 -8.85 5.41 -37.74
N SER A 290 -9.30 4.16 -37.85
CA SER A 290 -9.53 3.52 -39.15
C SER A 290 -10.76 4.06 -39.89
N GLN A 291 -11.72 4.63 -39.14
CA GLN A 291 -12.97 5.19 -39.67
C GLN A 291 -12.81 6.60 -40.25
N LEU A 292 -11.83 7.38 -39.78
CA LEU A 292 -11.61 8.76 -40.24
C LEU A 292 -11.01 8.80 -41.66
N ARG A 293 -11.58 9.59 -42.57
CA ARG A 293 -11.05 9.81 -43.93
C ARG A 293 -9.94 10.87 -43.91
N GLY A 294 -8.68 10.45 -43.74
CA GLY A 294 -7.51 11.32 -43.97
C GLY A 294 -6.18 10.64 -43.65
N LYS A 295 -5.27 11.26 -42.87
CA LYS A 295 -3.87 10.82 -42.64
C LYS A 295 -3.75 9.53 -41.78
N LYS A 296 -4.45 8.47 -42.17
CA LYS A 296 -4.54 7.17 -41.50
C LYS A 296 -3.17 6.54 -41.22
N ALA A 297 -2.24 6.64 -42.16
CA ALA A 297 -0.90 6.05 -42.01
C ALA A 297 -0.13 6.66 -40.84
N LEU A 298 -0.16 7.99 -40.70
CA LEU A 298 0.52 8.69 -39.61
C LEU A 298 -0.12 8.37 -38.26
N MET A 299 -1.45 8.44 -38.16
CA MET A 299 -2.19 8.12 -36.93
C MET A 299 -1.97 6.66 -36.50
N LYS A 300 -1.99 5.72 -37.44
CA LYS A 300 -1.71 4.30 -37.18
C LYS A 300 -0.28 4.11 -36.68
N ARG A 301 0.70 4.83 -37.24
CA ARG A 301 2.10 4.80 -36.77
C ARG A 301 2.22 5.32 -35.34
N GLN A 302 1.55 6.44 -35.01
CA GLN A 302 1.54 6.97 -33.64
C GLN A 302 0.89 5.99 -32.65
N LEU A 303 -0.28 5.44 -32.98
CA LEU A 303 -0.98 4.46 -32.14
C LEU A 303 -0.23 3.13 -32.00
N ARG A 304 0.65 2.79 -32.94
CA ARG A 304 1.55 1.62 -32.83
C ARG A 304 2.69 1.89 -31.84
N GLY A 305 3.13 3.14 -31.69
CA GLY A 305 4.10 3.54 -30.68
C GLY A 305 3.53 3.61 -29.25
N CYS A 306 2.20 3.68 -29.11
CA CYS A 306 1.54 3.66 -27.81
C CYS A 306 1.30 2.22 -27.32
N THR A 307 1.85 1.88 -26.15
CA THR A 307 1.60 0.63 -25.44
C THR A 307 0.52 0.82 -24.37
N ALA A 308 -0.16 -0.27 -24.00
CA ALA A 308 -1.06 -0.29 -22.85
C ALA A 308 -0.33 0.17 -21.57
N LEU A 309 -1.08 0.81 -20.67
CA LEU A 309 -0.58 1.29 -19.40
C LEU A 309 -0.49 0.13 -18.42
N GLN A 310 0.68 -0.12 -17.84
CA GLN A 310 0.93 -1.25 -16.94
C GLN A 310 1.59 -0.77 -15.66
N VAL A 311 1.11 -1.22 -14.50
CA VAL A 311 1.81 -1.03 -13.24
C VAL A 311 2.87 -2.13 -13.14
N LYS A 312 4.15 -1.75 -13.20
CA LYS A 312 5.26 -2.69 -13.31
C LYS A 312 5.87 -3.03 -11.95
N PHE A 313 6.25 -4.29 -11.76
CA PHE A 313 7.04 -4.75 -10.62
C PHE A 313 8.23 -5.58 -11.14
N GLY A 314 9.46 -5.13 -10.90
CA GLY A 314 10.64 -5.71 -11.56
C GLY A 314 10.48 -5.78 -13.09
N SER A 315 10.66 -6.97 -13.66
CA SER A 315 10.46 -7.24 -15.10
C SER A 315 9.00 -7.55 -15.48
N ASN A 316 8.10 -7.68 -14.51
CA ASN A 316 6.71 -8.11 -14.69
C ASN A 316 5.74 -6.94 -14.46
N TYR A 317 4.43 -7.21 -14.60
CA TYR A 317 3.37 -6.26 -14.34
C TYR A 317 2.20 -6.91 -13.60
N ILE A 318 1.46 -6.10 -12.86
CA ILE A 318 0.30 -6.57 -12.08
C ILE A 318 -0.87 -6.82 -13.03
N ASP A 319 -1.24 -8.08 -13.18
CA ASP A 319 -2.33 -8.52 -14.03
C ASP A 319 -3.63 -8.76 -13.23
N ARG A 320 -4.69 -9.22 -13.90
CA ARG A 320 -5.97 -9.52 -13.24
C ARG A 320 -5.91 -10.75 -12.32
N GLY A 321 -4.98 -11.67 -12.55
CA GLY A 321 -4.81 -12.87 -11.75
C GLY A 321 -4.06 -12.63 -10.44
N THR A 322 -3.19 -11.61 -10.41
CA THR A 322 -2.32 -11.31 -9.25
C THR A 322 -3.07 -11.20 -7.92
N PRO A 323 -4.18 -10.44 -7.78
CA PRO A 323 -4.89 -10.33 -6.50
C PRO A 323 -5.44 -11.68 -6.02
N LEU A 324 -5.93 -12.50 -6.95
CA LEU A 324 -6.49 -13.83 -6.65
C LEU A 324 -5.38 -14.78 -6.20
N VAL A 325 -4.28 -14.84 -6.93
CA VAL A 325 -3.12 -15.68 -6.59
C VAL A 325 -2.56 -15.31 -5.22
N VAL A 326 -2.41 -14.01 -4.93
CA VAL A 326 -1.93 -13.53 -3.63
C VAL A 326 -2.88 -13.92 -2.50
N GLN A 327 -4.20 -13.78 -2.70
CA GLN A 327 -5.17 -14.15 -1.66
C GLN A 327 -5.27 -15.66 -1.46
N THR A 328 -5.28 -16.45 -2.53
CA THR A 328 -5.23 -17.91 -2.44
C THR A 328 -3.98 -18.37 -1.70
N PHE A 329 -2.81 -17.75 -1.99
CA PHE A 329 -1.59 -18.02 -1.23
C PHE A 329 -1.79 -17.72 0.26
N CYS A 330 -2.32 -16.54 0.62
CA CYS A 330 -2.53 -16.18 2.02
C CYS A 330 -3.44 -17.18 2.75
N ILE A 331 -4.59 -17.52 2.16
CA ILE A 331 -5.55 -18.45 2.75
C ILE A 331 -4.94 -19.85 2.91
N ASN A 332 -4.26 -20.36 1.88
CA ASN A 332 -3.65 -21.69 1.91
C ASN A 332 -2.53 -21.79 2.94
N GLN A 333 -1.70 -20.75 3.08
CA GLN A 333 -0.64 -20.73 4.10
C GLN A 333 -1.22 -20.64 5.52
N THR A 334 -2.23 -19.80 5.73
CA THR A 334 -2.94 -19.73 7.02
C THR A 334 -3.55 -21.08 7.39
N ALA A 335 -4.27 -21.73 6.47
CA ALA A 335 -4.86 -23.05 6.70
C ALA A 335 -3.79 -24.11 7.01
N SER A 336 -2.67 -24.09 6.30
CA SER A 336 -1.55 -25.01 6.54
C SER A 336 -0.95 -24.83 7.93
N LEU A 337 -0.75 -23.59 8.39
CA LEU A 337 -0.24 -23.30 9.73
C LEU A 337 -1.22 -23.78 10.82
N THR A 338 -2.52 -23.58 10.62
CA THR A 338 -3.56 -24.09 11.53
C THR A 338 -3.54 -25.62 11.61
N LEU A 339 -3.52 -26.31 10.47
CA LEU A 339 -3.48 -27.78 10.43
C LEU A 339 -2.21 -28.36 11.09
N ILE A 340 -1.06 -27.70 10.92
CA ILE A 340 0.20 -28.12 11.56
C ILE A 340 0.11 -28.03 13.09
N LYS A 341 -0.60 -27.04 13.66
CA LYS A 341 -0.77 -26.96 15.11
C LYS A 341 -1.72 -28.04 15.61
N GLU A 342 -2.86 -28.24 14.96
CA GLU A 342 -3.83 -29.28 15.34
C GLU A 342 -3.20 -30.68 15.29
N GLY A 343 -2.44 -30.98 14.23
CA GLY A 343 -1.74 -32.26 14.10
C GLY A 343 -0.67 -32.50 15.17
N LYS A 344 -0.11 -31.45 15.78
CA LYS A 344 0.78 -31.57 16.94
C LYS A 344 0.01 -31.83 18.23
N SER A 345 -1.20 -31.26 18.37
CA SER A 345 -2.06 -31.46 19.55
C SER A 345 -2.45 -32.93 19.72
N ILE A 346 -2.70 -33.66 18.62
CA ILE A 346 -3.13 -35.08 18.64
C ILE A 346 -2.00 -36.04 19.06
N ARG A 347 -0.72 -35.63 18.97
CA ARG A 347 0.43 -36.50 19.30
C ARG A 347 0.86 -36.42 20.77
N TYR A 348 0.21 -35.61 21.58
CA TYR A 348 0.42 -35.49 23.03
C TYR A 348 -0.88 -35.83 23.74
#